data_AF-A0A504Y365-F1
#
_entry.id   AF-A0A504Y365-F1
#
_cell.length_a   1.000
_cell.length_b   1.000
_cell.length_c   1.000
_cell.angle_alpha   90.00
_cell.angle_beta   90.00
_cell.angle_gamma   90.00
#
_symmetry.space_group_name_H-M   'P 1'
#
loop_
_entity.id
_entity.type
_entity.pdbx_description
1 polymer ?
#
loop_
_entity_poly.entity_id
_entity_poly.type
_entity_poly.pdbx_seq_one_letter_code
_entity_poly.pdbx_strand_id
1 'polypeptide(L)'
;MSSPAAAPATVFARYPAALALPTADPNALAVETMLRCAEVRYTRADARLGDLSLTISPAASFSSAAAATSSTSAAKAKSEVCAGLMSCLRRLGGESAFDAVPSTHAATAVCVEVLTVQCLFPAFLFYTHFDPALYKAAMRRSVEPKVATFWEWMRGTYRAHILRENPFFYSGTAAAEVPRGKLSLTSLAKLKEVGEGVDKAFAVLESLRKTATSAGIEAGNVFFLGTSRPTYIDALVYAAASSFVHADLREAAEGVKGHQRRVQDACPELLEYVEGMRRQFFEADSGTYCLKPCEAAADVDPHGAMAHEAERQYRSGRLPTLWWTGLFASVYFLLVNADMLVALLEQAEEESEEVAAVEAAAGAAGGTASQQSSPSSASV
;
A
#
# COMPACT_ATOMS: atom_id res chain seq x y z
N MET A 1 -32.78 -18.06 6.65
CA MET A 1 -32.08 -17.33 7.74
C MET A 1 -30.59 -17.49 7.51
N SER A 2 -29.95 -16.44 7.00
CA SER A 2 -28.52 -16.38 6.71
C SER A 2 -27.74 -16.34 8.03
N SER A 3 -26.88 -17.33 8.26
CA SER A 3 -25.93 -17.31 9.37
C SER A 3 -25.03 -16.08 9.24
N PRO A 4 -24.79 -15.29 10.31
CA PRO A 4 -23.84 -14.20 10.25
C PRO A 4 -22.44 -14.80 9.99
N ALA A 5 -21.77 -14.31 8.94
CA ALA A 5 -20.41 -14.72 8.63
C ALA A 5 -19.53 -14.54 9.88
N ALA A 6 -18.95 -15.64 10.35
CA ALA A 6 -18.08 -15.64 11.54
C ALA A 6 -16.97 -14.59 11.34
N ALA A 7 -16.81 -13.70 12.32
CA ALA A 7 -15.79 -12.67 12.29
C ALA A 7 -14.41 -13.33 12.05
N PRO A 8 -13.56 -12.77 11.18
CA PRO A 8 -12.27 -13.34 10.88
C PRO A 8 -11.44 -13.41 12.16
N ALA A 9 -10.97 -14.61 12.45
CA ALA A 9 -10.36 -14.91 13.72
C ALA A 9 -8.94 -14.29 13.85
N THR A 10 -8.37 -13.74 12.77
CA THR A 10 -7.08 -13.04 12.77
C THR A 10 -7.16 -11.73 11.99
N VAL A 11 -6.68 -10.64 12.60
CA VAL A 11 -6.60 -9.31 11.97
C VAL A 11 -5.13 -8.92 11.83
N PHE A 12 -4.72 -8.65 10.60
CA PHE A 12 -3.38 -8.21 10.24
C PHE A 12 -3.39 -6.72 9.90
N ALA A 13 -2.92 -5.91 10.84
CA ALA A 13 -2.77 -4.47 10.69
C ALA A 13 -1.43 -4.16 10.03
N ARG A 14 -1.47 -3.62 8.82
CA ARG A 14 -0.31 -3.47 7.95
C ARG A 14 -0.32 -2.16 7.19
N TYR A 15 0.85 -1.78 6.70
CA TYR A 15 0.93 -0.65 5.77
C TYR A 15 0.12 -0.94 4.48
N PRO A 16 -0.52 0.08 3.87
CA PRO A 16 -1.36 -0.13 2.69
C PRO A 16 -0.61 -0.71 1.49
N ALA A 17 -1.37 -1.32 0.59
CA ALA A 17 -0.88 -1.78 -0.71
C ALA A 17 -0.46 -0.60 -1.60
N ALA A 18 0.72 -0.70 -2.23
CA ALA A 18 1.16 0.20 -3.29
C ALA A 18 2.29 -0.47 -4.10
N LEU A 19 2.68 0.14 -5.24
CA LEU A 19 3.79 -0.33 -6.09
C LEU A 19 3.64 -1.77 -6.57
N ALA A 20 2.41 -2.20 -6.87
CA ALA A 20 2.10 -3.59 -7.23
C ALA A 20 2.47 -4.63 -6.16
N LEU A 21 2.64 -4.22 -4.90
CA LEU A 21 2.87 -5.12 -3.77
C LEU A 21 1.61 -5.22 -2.88
N PRO A 22 1.41 -6.37 -2.20
CA PRO A 22 0.36 -6.50 -1.20
C PRO A 22 0.44 -5.40 -0.15
N THR A 23 1.63 -5.00 0.26
CA THR A 23 1.92 -3.90 1.17
C THR A 23 3.19 -3.19 0.74
N ALA A 24 3.23 -1.87 0.91
CA ALA A 24 4.41 -1.06 0.62
C ALA A 24 5.41 -0.97 1.80
N ASP A 25 5.15 -1.68 2.91
CA ASP A 25 6.11 -1.85 4.00
C ASP A 25 6.71 -3.25 3.93
N PRO A 26 8.04 -3.38 3.74
CA PRO A 26 8.70 -4.67 3.65
C PRO A 26 8.60 -5.47 4.96
N ASN A 27 8.49 -4.82 6.12
CA ASN A 27 8.26 -5.53 7.38
C ASN A 27 6.91 -6.25 7.37
N ALA A 28 5.87 -5.53 6.95
CA ALA A 28 4.54 -6.11 6.78
C ALA A 28 4.53 -7.20 5.69
N LEU A 29 5.32 -7.04 4.61
CA LEU A 29 5.40 -8.06 3.56
C LEU A 29 5.99 -9.37 4.08
N ALA A 30 6.99 -9.31 4.97
CA ALA A 30 7.54 -10.51 5.61
C ALA A 30 6.49 -11.22 6.47
N VAL A 31 5.74 -10.48 7.30
CA VAL A 31 4.65 -11.07 8.09
C VAL A 31 3.54 -11.65 7.20
N GLU A 32 3.16 -10.94 6.13
CA GLU A 32 2.18 -11.44 5.16
C GLU A 32 2.65 -12.72 4.47
N THR A 33 3.95 -12.82 4.19
CA THR A 33 4.56 -14.03 3.61
C THR A 33 4.43 -15.21 4.56
N MET A 34 4.73 -15.04 5.85
CA MET A 34 4.50 -16.12 6.83
C MET A 34 3.02 -16.50 6.91
N LEU A 35 2.12 -15.53 7.04
CA LEU A 35 0.68 -15.83 7.10
C LEU A 35 0.19 -16.66 5.91
N ARG A 36 0.72 -16.40 4.70
CA ARG A 36 0.42 -17.17 3.50
C ARG A 36 1.08 -18.55 3.48
N CYS A 37 2.33 -18.67 3.90
CA CYS A 37 3.00 -19.97 4.03
C CYS A 37 2.26 -20.91 4.99
N ALA A 38 1.63 -20.36 6.03
CA ALA A 38 0.81 -21.13 6.97
C ALA A 38 -0.66 -21.30 6.53
N GLU A 39 -1.03 -20.80 5.34
CA GLU A 39 -2.40 -20.82 4.80
C GLU A 39 -3.45 -20.25 5.77
N VAL A 40 -3.04 -19.28 6.58
CA VAL A 40 -3.90 -18.68 7.60
C VAL A 40 -4.89 -17.72 6.94
N ARG A 41 -6.17 -17.81 7.34
CA ARG A 41 -7.17 -16.81 6.96
C ARG A 41 -7.05 -15.59 7.88
N TYR A 42 -6.79 -14.43 7.29
CA TYR A 42 -6.72 -13.16 8.01
C TYR A 42 -7.47 -12.05 7.27
N THR A 43 -7.96 -11.06 8.01
CA THR A 43 -8.35 -9.78 7.42
C THR A 43 -7.23 -8.78 7.49
N ARG A 44 -7.18 -7.89 6.50
CA ARG A 44 -6.21 -6.81 6.43
C ARG A 44 -6.85 -5.53 6.98
N ALA A 45 -6.13 -4.84 7.86
CA ALA A 45 -6.45 -3.49 8.30
C ALA A 45 -5.30 -2.56 7.90
N ASP A 46 -5.62 -1.40 7.33
CA ASP A 46 -4.61 -0.39 6.99
C ASP A 46 -4.09 0.27 8.28
N ALA A 47 -2.78 0.33 8.44
CA ALA A 47 -2.08 0.87 9.62
C ALA A 47 -0.88 1.73 9.20
N ARG A 48 -0.45 2.64 10.07
CA ARG A 48 0.68 3.55 9.79
C ARG A 48 2.00 2.78 9.79
N LEU A 49 3.01 3.38 9.16
CA LEU A 49 4.37 2.84 9.22
C LEU A 49 4.82 2.82 10.69
N GLY A 50 5.29 1.68 11.18
CA GLY A 50 5.61 1.47 12.60
C GLY A 50 4.50 0.80 13.43
N ASP A 51 3.23 0.88 12.99
CA ASP A 51 2.07 0.32 13.69
C ASP A 51 1.72 -1.11 13.24
N LEU A 52 2.68 -1.82 12.64
CA LEU A 52 2.54 -3.21 12.20
C LEU A 52 2.11 -4.09 13.39
N SER A 53 0.97 -4.78 13.26
CA SER A 53 0.53 -5.71 14.31
C SER A 53 -0.33 -6.86 13.78
N LEU A 54 -0.30 -7.96 14.53
CA LEU A 54 -1.09 -9.16 14.28
C LEU A 54 -1.94 -9.45 15.52
N THR A 55 -3.26 -9.43 15.35
CA THR A 55 -4.22 -9.77 16.40
C THR A 55 -4.78 -11.16 16.12
N ILE A 56 -4.52 -12.11 17.02
CA ILE A 56 -4.95 -13.51 16.90
C ILE A 56 -6.02 -13.76 17.95
N SER A 57 -7.22 -14.14 17.49
CA SER A 57 -8.31 -14.52 18.38
C SER A 57 -8.11 -15.96 18.89
N PRO A 58 -8.56 -16.29 20.11
CA PRO A 58 -8.39 -17.64 20.69
C PRO A 58 -9.03 -18.76 19.86
N ALA A 59 -10.13 -18.46 19.15
CA ALA A 59 -10.79 -19.38 18.24
C ALA A 59 -10.00 -19.63 16.93
N ALA A 60 -8.92 -18.87 16.70
CA ALA A 60 -8.08 -18.90 15.51
C ALA A 60 -6.80 -19.73 15.69
N SER A 61 -6.58 -20.38 16.84
CA SER A 61 -5.33 -21.10 17.12
C SER A 61 -4.94 -21.93 15.90
N PHE A 62 -3.79 -21.62 15.31
CA PHE A 62 -3.32 -22.22 14.07
C PHE A 62 -2.89 -23.68 14.23
N SER A 63 -3.01 -24.21 15.45
CA SER A 63 -2.88 -25.63 15.79
C SER A 63 -4.19 -26.38 15.50
N SER A 64 -4.22 -27.09 14.38
CA SER A 64 -5.23 -28.12 14.08
C SER A 64 -5.42 -29.12 15.23
N ALA A 65 -6.65 -29.19 15.75
CA ALA A 65 -7.40 -30.42 16.10
C ALA A 65 -6.79 -31.54 16.98
N ALA A 66 -5.90 -31.26 17.95
CA ALA A 66 -5.38 -32.31 18.86
C ALA A 66 -5.52 -32.05 20.38
N ALA A 67 -6.29 -31.04 20.81
CA ALA A 67 -6.48 -30.76 22.24
C ALA A 67 -7.95 -30.65 22.65
N ALA A 68 -8.82 -31.50 22.08
CA ALA A 68 -10.22 -31.60 22.50
C ALA A 68 -10.43 -32.72 23.54
N THR A 69 -9.50 -32.90 24.49
CA THR A 69 -9.71 -33.74 25.68
C THR A 69 -8.91 -33.21 26.87
N SER A 70 -9.18 -31.98 27.30
CA SER A 70 -8.92 -31.61 28.68
C SER A 70 -10.00 -30.66 29.16
N SER A 71 -10.93 -31.23 29.90
CA SER A 71 -11.93 -30.54 30.69
C SER A 71 -11.27 -29.62 31.70
N THR A 72 -11.06 -28.37 31.32
CA THR A 72 -10.80 -27.27 32.26
C THR A 72 -11.54 -26.04 31.75
N SER A 73 -12.37 -25.52 32.65
CA SER A 73 -13.19 -24.30 32.58
C SER A 73 -12.82 -23.27 31.51
N ALA A 74 -13.83 -22.71 30.84
CA ALA A 74 -13.74 -21.59 29.90
C ALA A 74 -13.14 -20.34 30.57
N ALA A 75 -11.81 -20.27 30.63
CA ALA A 75 -11.12 -19.01 30.81
C ALA A 75 -11.44 -18.15 29.59
N LYS A 76 -11.93 -16.92 29.79
CA LYS A 76 -12.02 -15.89 28.74
C LYS A 76 -10.63 -15.69 28.15
N ALA A 77 -10.30 -16.46 27.13
CA ALA A 77 -9.03 -16.33 26.43
C ALA A 77 -9.04 -14.95 25.77
N LYS A 78 -8.12 -14.08 26.21
CA LYS A 78 -7.96 -12.73 25.66
C LYS A 78 -7.31 -12.86 24.29
N SER A 79 -7.72 -12.03 23.34
CA SER A 79 -7.04 -11.91 22.05
C SER A 79 -5.58 -11.57 22.28
N GLU A 80 -4.69 -12.26 21.58
CA GLU A 80 -3.25 -11.97 21.59
C GLU A 80 -2.96 -10.90 20.53
N VAL A 81 -2.15 -9.89 20.89
CA VAL A 81 -1.73 -8.83 19.97
C VAL A 81 -0.20 -8.82 19.94
N CYS A 82 0.37 -9.13 18.78
CA CYS A 82 1.79 -9.02 18.51
C CYS A 82 2.06 -7.72 17.75
N ALA A 83 2.90 -6.84 18.30
CA ALA A 83 3.28 -5.58 17.66
C ALA A 83 4.74 -5.62 17.19
N GLY A 84 4.97 -5.15 15.96
CA GLY A 84 6.27 -5.10 15.31
C GLY A 84 6.67 -6.41 14.60
N LEU A 85 7.63 -6.29 13.70
CA LEU A 85 8.10 -7.39 12.83
C LEU A 85 8.48 -8.64 13.63
N MET A 86 9.48 -8.53 14.51
CA MET A 86 10.06 -9.71 15.16
C MET A 86 9.09 -10.40 16.13
N SER A 87 8.20 -9.64 16.77
CA SER A 87 7.13 -10.21 17.60
C SER A 87 6.17 -11.06 16.77
N CYS A 88 5.74 -10.54 15.62
CA CYS A 88 4.87 -11.26 14.68
C CYS A 88 5.57 -12.50 14.10
N LEU A 89 6.82 -12.36 13.62
CA LEU A 89 7.57 -13.47 13.04
C LEU A 89 7.84 -14.58 14.05
N ARG A 90 8.23 -14.25 15.29
CA ARG A 90 8.43 -15.25 16.36
C ARG A 90 7.15 -15.96 16.73
N ARG A 91 6.04 -15.22 16.83
CA ARG A 91 4.74 -15.81 17.13
C ARG A 91 4.31 -16.78 16.04
N LEU A 92 4.43 -16.41 14.77
CA LEU A 92 4.09 -17.27 13.64
C LEU A 92 5.05 -18.44 13.51
N GLY A 93 6.36 -18.22 13.72
CA GLY A 93 7.39 -19.26 13.64
C GLY A 93 7.28 -20.35 14.72
N GLY A 94 6.47 -20.15 15.76
CA GLY A 94 6.12 -21.18 16.74
C GLY A 94 5.01 -22.15 16.28
N GLU A 95 4.40 -21.90 15.11
CA GLU A 95 3.36 -22.76 14.55
C GLU A 95 3.93 -23.95 13.78
N SER A 96 3.16 -25.04 13.69
CA SER A 96 3.60 -26.29 13.06
C SER A 96 3.92 -26.16 11.56
N ALA A 97 3.44 -25.10 10.91
CA ALA A 97 3.72 -24.81 9.51
C ALA A 97 5.19 -24.39 9.25
N PHE A 98 5.95 -24.03 10.29
CA PHE A 98 7.31 -23.53 10.15
C PHE A 98 8.34 -24.41 10.85
N ASP A 99 9.53 -24.48 10.27
CA ASP A 99 10.70 -25.06 10.92
C ASP A 99 11.41 -23.99 11.77
N ALA A 100 12.02 -24.42 12.88
CA ALA A 100 12.96 -23.58 13.61
C ALA A 100 14.26 -23.41 12.81
N VAL A 101 14.93 -22.28 12.97
CA VAL A 101 16.25 -22.06 12.35
C VAL A 101 17.24 -23.11 12.89
N PRO A 102 17.85 -23.93 12.02
CA PRO A 102 18.85 -24.90 12.47
C PRO A 102 20.05 -24.21 13.10
N SER A 103 20.57 -24.75 14.21
CA SER A 103 21.71 -24.18 14.93
C SER A 103 22.96 -24.05 14.05
N THR A 104 23.14 -24.95 13.09
CA THR A 104 24.21 -24.93 12.07
C THR A 104 24.14 -23.69 11.17
N HIS A 105 22.96 -23.11 10.99
CA HIS A 105 22.72 -21.94 10.14
C HIS A 105 22.45 -20.65 10.93
N ALA A 106 22.65 -20.65 12.26
CA ALA A 106 22.35 -19.50 13.11
C ALA A 106 23.09 -18.22 12.66
N ALA A 107 24.38 -18.32 12.29
CA ALA A 107 25.14 -17.17 11.80
C ALA A 107 24.60 -16.63 10.46
N THR A 108 24.16 -17.54 9.57
CA THR A 108 23.55 -17.16 8.29
C THR A 108 22.21 -16.45 8.52
N ALA A 109 21.37 -16.98 9.40
CA ALA A 109 20.10 -16.38 9.77
C ALA A 109 20.27 -14.96 10.35
N VAL A 110 21.23 -14.78 11.27
CA VAL A 110 21.55 -13.45 11.82
C VAL A 110 22.05 -12.51 10.74
N CYS A 111 22.90 -12.98 9.81
CA CYS A 111 23.37 -12.17 8.69
C CYS A 111 22.21 -11.68 7.81
N VAL A 112 21.29 -12.58 7.44
CA VAL A 112 20.10 -12.22 6.65
C VAL A 112 19.21 -11.24 7.42
N GLU A 113 18.99 -11.46 8.71
CA GLU A 113 18.19 -10.56 9.55
C GLU A 113 18.78 -9.14 9.58
N VAL A 114 20.10 -9.01 9.76
CA VAL A 114 20.78 -7.71 9.74
C VAL A 114 20.69 -7.07 8.35
N LEU A 115 20.99 -7.80 7.27
CA LEU A 115 20.93 -7.28 5.91
C LEU A 115 19.53 -6.79 5.55
N THR A 116 18.49 -7.54 5.94
CA THR A 116 17.11 -7.20 5.61
C THR A 116 16.60 -6.05 6.48
N VAL A 117 16.60 -6.21 7.80
CA VAL A 117 15.97 -5.28 8.75
C VAL A 117 16.74 -3.97 8.88
N GLN A 118 18.07 -3.99 8.77
CA GLN A 118 18.88 -2.78 8.97
C GLN A 118 19.34 -2.10 7.67
N CYS A 119 19.30 -2.80 6.53
CA CYS A 119 19.76 -2.24 5.25
C CYS A 119 18.66 -2.23 4.17
N LEU A 120 18.17 -3.40 3.73
CA LEU A 120 17.27 -3.48 2.57
C LEU A 120 15.89 -2.87 2.84
N PHE A 121 15.29 -3.16 3.99
CA PHE A 121 13.96 -2.64 4.34
C PHE A 121 13.96 -1.11 4.48
N PRO A 122 14.89 -0.49 5.25
CA PRO A 122 14.95 0.95 5.32
C PRO A 122 15.35 1.58 3.98
N ALA A 123 16.19 0.94 3.16
CA ALA A 123 16.56 1.46 1.84
C ALA A 123 15.36 1.54 0.88
N PHE A 124 14.52 0.50 0.86
CA PHE A 124 13.28 0.52 0.07
C PHE A 124 12.32 1.61 0.54
N LEU A 125 12.09 1.73 1.85
CA LEU A 125 11.26 2.80 2.42
C LEU A 125 11.85 4.19 2.10
N PHE A 126 13.17 4.31 2.12
CA PHE A 126 13.87 5.53 1.72
C PHE A 126 13.59 5.84 0.26
N TYR A 127 13.76 4.92 -0.69
CA TYR A 127 13.48 5.18 -2.11
C TYR A 127 12.03 5.62 -2.36
N THR A 128 11.08 4.89 -1.80
CA THR A 128 9.65 5.12 -2.01
C THR A 128 9.15 6.44 -1.43
N HIS A 129 9.79 6.95 -0.38
CA HIS A 129 9.42 8.21 0.25
C HIS A 129 10.38 9.36 -0.10
N PHE A 130 11.62 9.12 -0.50
CA PHE A 130 12.60 10.16 -0.80
C PHE A 130 12.51 10.63 -2.25
N ASP A 131 12.20 9.74 -3.19
CA ASP A 131 11.99 10.13 -4.59
C ASP A 131 10.63 10.82 -4.77
N PRO A 132 10.59 12.10 -5.20
CA PRO A 132 9.37 12.87 -5.32
C PRO A 132 8.44 12.38 -6.43
N ALA A 133 8.98 11.84 -7.53
CA ALA A 133 8.17 11.32 -8.64
C ALA A 133 7.48 10.03 -8.20
N LEU A 134 8.25 9.10 -7.62
CA LEU A 134 7.74 7.84 -7.08
C LEU A 134 6.72 8.06 -5.95
N TYR A 135 7.04 8.95 -5.00
CA TYR A 135 6.13 9.29 -3.90
C TYR A 135 4.80 9.82 -4.41
N LYS A 136 4.82 10.75 -5.37
CA LYS A 136 3.59 11.34 -5.94
C LYS A 136 2.78 10.30 -6.73
N ALA A 137 3.45 9.41 -7.45
CA ALA A 137 2.81 8.40 -8.28
C ALA A 137 2.12 7.30 -7.46
N ALA A 138 2.76 6.85 -6.37
CA ALA A 138 2.29 5.72 -5.56
C ALA A 138 1.85 6.14 -4.15
N MET A 139 2.78 6.59 -3.31
CA MET A 139 2.53 6.76 -1.87
C MET A 139 1.48 7.82 -1.54
N ARG A 140 1.57 9.00 -2.17
CA ARG A 140 0.62 10.10 -1.94
C ARG A 140 -0.83 9.74 -2.30
N ARG A 141 -1.01 8.86 -3.29
CA ARG A 141 -2.34 8.49 -3.81
C ARG A 141 -2.91 7.27 -3.11
N SER A 142 -2.08 6.24 -2.92
CA SER A 142 -2.53 4.93 -2.45
C SER A 142 -2.36 4.74 -0.96
N VAL A 143 -1.43 5.44 -0.32
CA VAL A 143 -1.07 5.21 1.08
C VAL A 143 -1.51 6.37 1.97
N GLU A 144 -1.03 7.59 1.70
CA GLU A 144 -1.25 8.77 2.54
C GLU A 144 -2.73 8.96 2.96
N PRO A 145 -3.74 8.83 2.07
CA PRO A 145 -5.14 9.03 2.45
C PRO A 145 -5.69 8.04 3.49
N LYS A 146 -5.02 6.89 3.67
CA LYS A 146 -5.48 5.81 4.55
C LYS A 146 -4.85 5.85 5.93
N VAL A 147 -3.64 6.42 6.03
CA VAL A 147 -2.78 6.27 7.22
C VAL A 147 -2.18 7.59 7.71
N ALA A 148 -2.18 8.65 6.90
CA ALA A 148 -1.78 9.96 7.39
C ALA A 148 -2.86 10.49 8.34
N THR A 149 -2.41 11.09 9.43
CA THR A 149 -3.34 11.82 10.30
C THR A 149 -3.89 13.03 9.55
N PHE A 150 -5.09 13.49 9.91
CA PHE A 150 -5.70 14.70 9.32
C PHE A 150 -4.72 15.89 9.33
N TRP A 151 -3.97 16.06 10.42
CA TRP A 151 -2.98 17.13 10.57
C TRP A 151 -1.76 16.98 9.67
N GLU A 152 -1.24 15.76 9.51
CA GLU A 152 -0.11 15.52 8.61
C GLU A 152 -0.50 15.69 7.16
N TRP A 153 -1.72 15.28 6.79
CA TRP A 153 -2.27 15.46 5.46
C TRP A 153 -2.45 16.95 5.14
N MET A 154 -3.09 17.70 6.05
CA MET A 154 -3.26 19.16 5.92
C MET A 154 -1.92 19.90 5.82
N ARG A 155 -0.91 19.50 6.60
CA ARG A 155 0.41 20.15 6.62
C ARG A 155 1.39 19.60 5.59
N GLY A 156 1.07 18.50 4.92
CA GLY A 156 1.97 17.78 4.02
C GLY A 156 3.24 17.25 4.70
N THR A 157 3.19 16.93 6.00
CA THR A 157 4.36 16.54 6.81
C THR A 157 4.58 15.04 6.89
N TYR A 158 3.61 14.22 6.44
CA TYR A 158 3.65 12.76 6.53
C TYR A 158 4.94 12.16 5.96
N ARG A 159 5.26 12.52 4.72
CA ARG A 159 6.49 12.09 4.03
C ARG A 159 7.76 12.43 4.80
N ALA A 160 7.83 13.65 5.34
CA ALA A 160 9.01 14.10 6.07
C ALA A 160 9.18 13.38 7.40
N HIS A 161 8.08 13.02 8.06
CA HIS A 161 8.09 12.23 9.27
C HIS A 161 8.69 10.83 9.02
N ILE A 162 8.19 10.11 8.01
CA ILE A 162 8.71 8.78 7.64
C ILE A 162 10.21 8.82 7.33
N LEU A 163 10.65 9.83 6.57
CA LEU A 163 12.06 9.95 6.21
C LEU A 163 12.95 10.29 7.41
N ARG A 164 12.48 11.08 8.37
CA ARG A 164 13.26 11.43 9.57
C ARG A 164 13.54 10.22 10.46
N GLU A 165 12.60 9.28 10.51
CA GLU A 165 12.76 8.03 11.26
C GLU A 165 13.63 7.00 10.50
N ASN A 166 13.90 7.24 9.22
CA ASN A 166 14.68 6.33 8.39
C ASN A 166 16.20 6.53 8.59
N PRO A 167 16.98 5.48 8.89
CA PRO A 167 18.42 5.57 9.16
C PRO A 167 19.24 6.10 7.97
N PHE A 168 18.74 5.98 6.74
CA PHE A 168 19.45 6.48 5.57
C PHE A 168 19.36 7.99 5.42
N PHE A 169 18.38 8.67 6.03
CA PHE A 169 18.16 10.09 5.74
C PHE A 169 19.32 10.99 6.19
N TYR A 170 19.97 10.64 7.31
CA TYR A 170 21.06 11.42 7.91
C TYR A 170 22.44 10.74 7.85
N SER A 171 22.54 9.53 7.30
CA SER A 171 23.83 8.83 7.16
C SER A 171 24.68 9.39 6.02
N GLY A 172 25.99 9.17 6.06
CA GLY A 172 26.93 9.51 4.96
C GLY A 172 26.75 10.93 4.41
N THR A 173 26.33 11.02 3.15
CA THR A 173 26.02 12.28 2.48
C THR A 173 24.64 12.79 2.93
N ALA A 174 24.58 13.59 3.99
CA ALA A 174 23.30 14.03 4.55
C ALA A 174 22.40 14.75 3.52
N ALA A 175 21.13 14.35 3.44
CA ALA A 175 20.12 15.12 2.73
C ALA A 175 19.70 16.32 3.59
N ALA A 176 19.98 17.54 3.14
CA ALA A 176 19.62 18.76 3.87
C ALA A 176 18.10 18.92 4.05
N GLU A 177 17.31 18.46 3.07
CA GLU A 177 15.85 18.53 3.08
C GLU A 177 15.20 17.41 2.25
N VAL A 178 13.89 17.23 2.46
CA VAL A 178 13.07 16.28 1.69
C VAL A 178 12.75 16.88 0.31
N PRO A 179 13.16 16.24 -0.80
CA PRO A 179 12.97 16.81 -2.14
C PRO A 179 11.50 16.96 -2.51
N ARG A 180 11.03 18.18 -2.81
CA ARG A 180 9.63 18.42 -3.21
C ARG A 180 9.38 18.35 -4.72
N GLY A 181 10.41 18.58 -5.52
CA GLY A 181 10.34 18.72 -6.97
C GLY A 181 11.42 17.92 -7.68
N LYS A 182 12.20 18.53 -8.57
CA LYS A 182 13.33 17.84 -9.19
C LYS A 182 14.40 17.50 -8.13
N LEU A 183 15.05 16.36 -8.28
CA LEU A 183 16.15 15.95 -7.39
C LEU A 183 17.37 16.85 -7.64
N SER A 184 17.98 17.35 -6.56
CA SER A 184 19.26 18.05 -6.61
C SER A 184 20.41 17.05 -6.79
N LEU A 185 21.62 17.55 -7.11
CA LEU A 185 22.82 16.72 -7.16
C LEU A 185 23.11 16.04 -5.81
N THR A 186 22.85 16.71 -4.69
CA THR A 186 23.01 16.13 -3.35
C THR A 186 22.00 15.02 -3.08
N SER A 187 20.74 15.20 -3.48
CA SER A 187 19.72 14.15 -3.39
C SER A 187 20.03 12.94 -4.28
N LEU A 188 20.56 13.16 -5.48
CA LEU A 188 21.01 12.08 -6.37
C LEU A 188 22.22 11.33 -5.80
N ALA A 189 23.19 12.05 -5.23
CA ALA A 189 24.32 11.43 -4.54
C ALA A 189 23.86 10.58 -3.35
N LYS A 190 22.87 11.06 -2.58
CA LYS A 190 22.28 10.29 -1.49
C LYS A 190 21.58 9.02 -1.98
N LEU A 191 20.78 9.10 -3.05
CA LEU A 191 20.14 7.92 -3.65
C LEU A 191 21.18 6.89 -4.13
N LYS A 192 22.29 7.37 -4.71
CA LYS A 192 23.41 6.53 -5.15
C LYS A 192 24.09 5.83 -3.97
N GLU A 193 24.40 6.54 -2.90
CA GLU A 193 24.99 5.98 -1.68
C GLU A 193 24.13 4.85 -1.09
N VAL A 194 22.82 5.07 -0.98
CA VAL A 194 21.89 4.02 -0.52
C VAL A 194 21.92 2.82 -1.47
N GLY A 195 21.99 3.07 -2.78
CA GLY A 195 22.06 2.01 -3.80
C GLY A 195 23.31 1.16 -3.71
N GLU A 196 24.46 1.74 -3.39
CA GLU A 196 25.69 0.98 -3.16
C GLU A 196 25.58 0.07 -1.94
N GLY A 197 24.85 0.49 -0.90
CA GLY A 197 24.55 -0.35 0.25
C GLY A 197 23.65 -1.54 -0.11
N VAL A 198 22.63 -1.28 -0.92
CA VAL A 198 21.71 -2.32 -1.41
C VAL A 198 22.40 -3.29 -2.36
N ASP A 199 23.24 -2.81 -3.28
CA ASP A 199 24.02 -3.66 -4.21
C ASP A 199 24.92 -4.64 -3.42
N LYS A 200 25.58 -4.16 -2.36
CA LYS A 200 26.39 -5.01 -1.47
C LYS A 200 25.54 -6.02 -0.70
N ALA A 201 24.39 -5.62 -0.17
CA ALA A 201 23.52 -6.52 0.58
C ALA A 201 22.97 -7.65 -0.30
N PHE A 202 22.54 -7.34 -1.53
CA PHE A 202 22.09 -8.36 -2.49
C PHE A 202 23.21 -9.28 -2.95
N ALA A 203 24.42 -8.78 -3.15
CA ALA A 203 25.58 -9.62 -3.46
C ALA A 203 25.86 -10.65 -2.35
N VAL A 204 25.68 -10.28 -1.08
CA VAL A 204 25.80 -11.22 0.05
C VAL A 204 24.65 -12.24 0.04
N LEU A 205 23.39 -11.80 -0.12
CA LEU A 205 22.24 -12.71 -0.19
C LEU A 205 22.36 -13.73 -1.32
N GLU A 206 22.80 -13.29 -2.50
CA GLU A 206 23.06 -14.15 -3.66
C GLU A 206 24.16 -15.17 -3.36
N SER A 207 25.26 -14.75 -2.71
CA SER A 207 26.34 -15.65 -2.31
C SER A 207 25.88 -16.71 -1.30
N LEU A 208 25.07 -16.31 -0.32
CA LEU A 208 24.46 -17.23 0.65
C LEU A 208 23.55 -18.25 -0.07
N ARG A 209 22.74 -17.78 -1.02
CA ARG A 209 21.87 -18.67 -1.81
C ARG A 209 22.67 -19.67 -2.64
N LYS A 210 23.70 -19.22 -3.37
CA LYS A 210 24.62 -20.08 -4.14
C LYS A 210 25.28 -21.15 -3.27
N THR A 211 25.71 -20.77 -2.07
CA THR A 211 26.32 -21.70 -1.12
C THR A 211 25.33 -22.78 -0.69
N ALA A 212 24.06 -22.41 -0.46
CA ALA A 212 23.00 -23.37 -0.16
C ALA A 212 22.75 -24.32 -1.35
N THR A 213 22.58 -23.79 -2.57
CA THR A 213 22.32 -24.60 -3.78
C THR A 213 23.48 -25.58 -4.09
N SER A 214 24.73 -25.12 -3.97
CA SER A 214 25.92 -25.92 -4.29
C SER A 214 26.27 -26.99 -3.26
N ALA A 215 25.80 -26.89 -2.02
CA ALA A 215 26.06 -27.86 -0.95
C ALA A 215 25.28 -29.18 -1.08
N GLY A 216 24.71 -29.48 -2.26
CA GLY A 216 23.99 -30.74 -2.48
C GLY A 216 22.67 -30.81 -1.74
N ILE A 217 22.04 -29.66 -1.52
CA ILE A 217 20.63 -29.56 -1.14
C ILE A 217 19.84 -30.13 -2.32
N GLU A 218 19.55 -31.44 -2.27
CA GLU A 218 18.84 -32.20 -3.31
C GLU A 218 17.55 -31.49 -3.74
N ALA A 219 17.07 -31.81 -4.95
CA ALA A 219 15.91 -31.25 -5.65
C ALA A 219 14.55 -31.31 -4.89
N GLY A 220 14.55 -31.59 -3.59
CA GLY A 220 13.40 -31.56 -2.68
C GLY A 220 13.55 -30.69 -1.42
N ASN A 221 14.67 -29.99 -1.21
CA ASN A 221 14.84 -29.05 -0.09
C ASN A 221 14.50 -27.62 -0.55
N VAL A 222 13.29 -27.18 -0.21
CA VAL A 222 12.57 -26.12 -0.91
C VAL A 222 12.96 -24.70 -0.47
N PHE A 223 13.50 -24.53 0.74
CA PHE A 223 13.62 -23.21 1.41
C PHE A 223 15.06 -22.71 1.60
N PHE A 224 15.24 -21.43 1.90
CA PHE A 224 16.50 -20.67 1.79
C PHE A 224 17.66 -21.28 2.60
N LEU A 225 17.37 -21.78 3.81
CA LEU A 225 18.34 -22.44 4.69
C LEU A 225 18.42 -23.96 4.49
N GLY A 226 17.82 -24.51 3.43
CA GLY A 226 17.78 -25.95 3.19
C GLY A 226 16.80 -26.71 4.06
N THR A 227 15.83 -26.03 4.68
CA THR A 227 14.80 -26.65 5.52
C THR A 227 13.67 -27.23 4.67
N SER A 228 12.93 -28.18 5.27
CA SER A 228 11.79 -28.84 4.63
C SER A 228 10.53 -27.98 4.64
N ARG A 229 10.38 -27.13 5.67
CA ARG A 229 9.34 -26.12 5.81
C ARG A 229 9.98 -24.72 5.86
N PRO A 230 9.22 -23.67 5.53
CA PRO A 230 9.75 -22.32 5.60
C PRO A 230 10.08 -21.96 7.05
N THR A 231 11.04 -21.07 7.20
CA THR A 231 11.40 -20.39 8.44
C THR A 231 11.05 -18.90 8.30
N TYR A 232 11.22 -18.12 9.37
CA TYR A 232 11.06 -16.67 9.27
C TYR A 232 12.12 -16.02 8.35
N ILE A 233 13.25 -16.70 8.10
CA ILE A 233 14.29 -16.21 7.20
C ILE A 233 13.80 -16.16 5.76
N ASP A 234 12.99 -17.15 5.34
CA ASP A 234 12.39 -17.19 4.01
C ASP A 234 11.47 -16.00 3.76
N ALA A 235 10.69 -15.63 4.78
CA ALA A 235 9.84 -14.44 4.74
C ALA A 235 10.65 -13.14 4.64
N LEU A 236 11.77 -13.03 5.36
CA LEU A 236 12.66 -11.86 5.28
C LEU A 236 13.31 -11.75 3.90
N VAL A 237 13.84 -12.86 3.37
CA VAL A 237 14.47 -12.92 2.04
C VAL A 237 13.46 -12.57 0.96
N TYR A 238 12.28 -13.19 1.00
CA TYR A 238 11.22 -12.91 0.04
C TYR A 238 10.80 -11.45 0.07
N ALA A 239 10.53 -10.90 1.26
CA ALA A 239 10.12 -9.50 1.39
C ALA A 239 11.20 -8.55 0.89
N ALA A 240 12.47 -8.82 1.22
CA ALA A 240 13.59 -8.00 0.80
C ALA A 240 13.77 -8.01 -0.72
N ALA A 241 13.80 -9.18 -1.34
CA ALA A 241 13.95 -9.29 -2.79
C ALA A 241 12.74 -8.73 -3.54
N SER A 242 11.52 -9.09 -3.11
CA SER A 242 10.28 -8.64 -3.76
C SER A 242 10.12 -7.13 -3.73
N SER A 243 10.54 -6.46 -2.66
CA SER A 243 10.54 -5.00 -2.57
C SER A 243 11.37 -4.31 -3.66
N PHE A 244 12.43 -4.95 -4.16
CA PHE A 244 13.25 -4.36 -5.23
C PHE A 244 12.94 -4.94 -6.60
N VAL A 245 12.56 -6.21 -6.68
CA VAL A 245 12.38 -6.92 -7.95
C VAL A 245 10.94 -6.80 -8.47
N HIS A 246 9.94 -6.93 -7.60
CA HIS A 246 8.53 -6.94 -7.99
C HIS A 246 7.85 -5.58 -7.89
N ALA A 247 8.40 -4.67 -7.07
CA ALA A 247 7.84 -3.34 -6.93
C ALA A 247 7.82 -2.57 -8.27
N ASP A 248 6.69 -1.93 -8.59
CA ASP A 248 6.56 -1.07 -9.76
C ASP A 248 7.25 0.29 -9.54
N LEU A 249 8.55 0.32 -9.84
CA LEU A 249 9.41 1.51 -9.69
C LEU A 249 9.54 2.33 -10.99
N ARG A 250 8.60 2.20 -11.95
CA ARG A 250 8.69 2.87 -13.27
C ARG A 250 8.83 4.40 -13.21
N GLU A 251 8.24 5.02 -12.20
CA GLU A 251 8.28 6.48 -11.98
C GLU A 251 9.49 6.92 -11.14
N ALA A 252 10.32 5.99 -10.67
CA ALA A 252 11.51 6.32 -9.91
C ALA A 252 12.60 6.94 -10.79
N ALA A 253 13.52 7.67 -10.16
CA ALA A 253 14.70 8.23 -10.79
C ALA A 253 15.52 7.13 -11.50
N GLU A 254 16.17 7.49 -12.61
CA GLU A 254 16.95 6.55 -13.42
C GLU A 254 18.00 5.78 -12.62
N GLY A 255 18.60 6.39 -11.60
CA GLY A 255 19.54 5.70 -10.71
C GLY A 255 18.90 4.52 -9.95
N VAL A 256 17.67 4.70 -9.46
CA VAL A 256 16.92 3.67 -8.73
C VAL A 256 16.44 2.57 -9.68
N LYS A 257 15.94 2.93 -10.87
CA LYS A 257 15.55 1.96 -11.91
C LYS A 257 16.75 1.16 -12.42
N GLY A 258 17.87 1.83 -12.65
CA GLY A 258 19.12 1.18 -13.03
C GLY A 258 19.62 0.23 -11.95
N HIS A 259 19.41 0.56 -10.68
CA HIS A 259 19.76 -0.31 -9.56
C HIS A 259 18.83 -1.53 -9.47
N GLN A 260 17.51 -1.38 -9.65
CA GLN A 260 16.59 -2.50 -9.77
C GLN A 260 17.02 -3.51 -10.86
N ARG A 261 17.41 -3.02 -12.04
CA ARG A 261 17.94 -3.87 -13.13
C ARG A 261 19.23 -4.59 -12.73
N ARG A 262 20.19 -3.88 -12.12
CA ARG A 262 21.44 -4.49 -11.66
C ARG A 262 21.21 -5.61 -10.65
N VAL A 263 20.28 -5.43 -9.71
CA VAL A 263 19.93 -6.49 -8.75
C VAL A 263 19.34 -7.69 -9.48
N GLN A 264 18.48 -7.47 -10.48
CA GLN A 264 17.91 -8.55 -11.28
C GLN A 264 19.00 -9.31 -12.08
N ASP A 265 19.94 -8.59 -12.69
CA ASP A 265 21.01 -9.18 -13.50
C ASP A 265 22.06 -9.91 -12.62
N ALA A 266 22.37 -9.37 -11.44
CA ALA A 266 23.44 -9.88 -10.59
C ALA A 266 23.03 -11.03 -9.66
N CYS A 267 21.72 -11.24 -9.43
CA CYS A 267 21.21 -12.18 -8.43
C CYS A 267 20.28 -13.27 -8.98
N PRO A 268 20.69 -14.03 -10.04
CA PRO A 268 19.80 -14.98 -10.70
C PRO A 268 19.30 -16.11 -9.78
N GLU A 269 20.12 -16.63 -8.88
CA GLU A 269 19.74 -17.74 -7.98
C GLU A 269 18.73 -17.30 -6.92
N LEU A 270 18.93 -16.08 -6.39
CA LEU A 270 17.99 -15.45 -5.48
C LEU A 270 16.66 -15.13 -6.19
N LEU A 271 16.71 -14.64 -7.42
CA LEU A 271 15.52 -14.37 -8.22
C LEU A 271 14.71 -15.63 -8.47
N GLU A 272 15.35 -16.72 -8.90
CA GLU A 272 14.68 -18.00 -9.14
C GLU A 272 13.95 -18.48 -7.88
N TYR A 273 14.63 -18.39 -6.73
CA TYR A 273 14.05 -18.73 -5.43
C TYR A 273 12.81 -17.90 -5.10
N VAL A 274 12.91 -16.58 -5.24
CA VAL A 274 11.85 -15.62 -4.87
C VAL A 274 10.66 -15.72 -5.83
N GLU A 275 10.90 -15.95 -7.12
CA GLU A 275 9.83 -16.22 -8.09
C GLU A 275 9.16 -17.58 -7.84
N GLY A 276 9.90 -18.57 -7.34
CA GLY A 276 9.33 -19.85 -6.88
C GLY A 276 8.34 -19.63 -5.72
N MET A 277 8.77 -18.91 -4.68
CA MET A 277 7.89 -18.55 -3.56
C MET A 277 6.68 -17.71 -3.99
N ARG A 278 6.90 -16.77 -4.91
CA ARG A 278 5.83 -15.92 -5.43
C ARG A 278 4.75 -16.75 -6.13
N ARG A 279 5.14 -17.66 -7.02
CA ARG A 279 4.22 -18.59 -7.70
C ARG A 279 3.47 -19.44 -6.68
N GLN A 280 4.18 -20.01 -5.71
CA GLN A 280 3.57 -20.89 -4.72
C GLN A 280 2.54 -20.19 -3.81
N PHE A 281 2.79 -18.96 -3.36
CA PHE A 281 2.00 -18.34 -2.28
C PHE A 281 1.24 -17.06 -2.66
N PHE A 282 1.54 -16.45 -3.82
CA PHE A 282 0.98 -15.16 -4.23
C PHE A 282 0.32 -15.16 -5.63
N GLU A 283 0.41 -16.25 -6.38
CA GLU A 283 -0.13 -16.34 -7.76
C GLU A 283 -1.64 -16.08 -7.83
N ALA A 284 -2.40 -16.56 -6.85
CA ALA A 284 -3.85 -16.33 -6.75
C ALA A 284 -4.24 -14.84 -6.69
N ASP A 285 -3.31 -13.95 -6.31
CA ASP A 285 -3.55 -12.51 -6.23
C ASP A 285 -2.83 -11.70 -7.32
N SER A 286 -2.31 -12.36 -8.36
CA SER A 286 -1.61 -11.72 -9.48
C SER A 286 -2.44 -10.60 -10.13
N GLY A 287 -3.74 -10.82 -10.32
CA GLY A 287 -4.68 -9.82 -10.84
C GLY A 287 -5.04 -8.70 -9.84
N THR A 288 -5.01 -8.98 -8.53
CA THR A 288 -5.37 -8.01 -7.47
C THR A 288 -4.29 -6.97 -7.25
N TYR A 289 -3.02 -7.37 -7.38
CA TYR A 289 -1.87 -6.50 -7.11
C TYR A 289 -1.14 -6.06 -8.38
N CYS A 290 -1.68 -6.32 -9.58
CA CYS A 290 -0.99 -6.07 -10.86
C CYS A 290 0.44 -6.61 -10.86
N LEU A 291 0.65 -7.77 -10.20
CA LEU A 291 1.96 -8.40 -10.15
C LEU A 291 2.31 -8.80 -11.58
N LYS A 292 3.37 -8.22 -12.15
CA LYS A 292 3.76 -8.52 -13.54
C LYS A 292 3.92 -10.03 -13.71
N PRO A 293 3.26 -10.67 -14.69
CA PRO A 293 3.45 -12.08 -14.96
C PRO A 293 4.94 -12.39 -15.03
N CYS A 294 5.37 -13.46 -14.38
CA CYS A 294 6.73 -13.94 -14.58
C CYS A 294 6.78 -14.45 -16.02
N GLU A 295 7.51 -13.76 -16.91
CA GLU A 295 7.83 -14.28 -18.24
C GLU A 295 8.82 -15.43 -18.06
N ALA A 296 8.34 -16.56 -17.53
CA ALA A 296 9.05 -17.81 -17.69
C ALA A 296 9.11 -18.07 -19.20
N ALA A 297 10.28 -18.39 -19.72
CA ALA A 297 10.55 -18.64 -21.13
C ALA A 297 9.93 -19.96 -21.65
N ALA A 298 8.70 -20.29 -21.24
CA ALA A 298 7.94 -21.44 -21.71
C ALA A 298 6.46 -21.04 -21.85
N ASP A 299 5.96 -21.23 -23.07
CA ASP A 299 4.60 -20.99 -23.56
C ASP A 299 4.10 -19.54 -23.55
N VAL A 300 4.51 -18.81 -24.59
CA VAL A 300 3.70 -17.74 -25.17
C VAL A 300 2.43 -18.38 -25.72
N ASP A 301 1.38 -18.47 -24.90
CA ASP A 301 0.04 -18.79 -25.37
C ASP A 301 -0.44 -17.64 -26.28
N PRO A 302 -0.61 -17.88 -27.60
CA PRO A 302 -1.06 -16.85 -28.55
C PRO A 302 -2.46 -16.30 -28.20
N HIS A 303 -3.24 -17.01 -27.38
CA HIS A 303 -4.54 -16.52 -26.90
C HIS A 303 -4.42 -15.46 -25.80
N GLY A 304 -3.37 -15.50 -24.97
CA GLY A 304 -3.12 -14.50 -23.92
C GLY A 304 -2.76 -13.12 -24.48
N ALA A 305 -1.97 -13.09 -25.57
CA ALA A 305 -1.63 -11.86 -26.27
C ALA A 305 -2.86 -11.20 -26.92
N MET A 306 -3.73 -12.01 -27.55
CA MET A 306 -4.99 -11.52 -28.13
C MET A 306 -5.96 -10.99 -27.06
N ALA A 307 -6.05 -11.65 -25.91
CA ALA A 307 -6.92 -11.21 -24.81
C ALA A 307 -6.45 -9.86 -24.22
N HIS A 308 -5.15 -9.67 -24.05
CA HIS A 308 -4.59 -8.43 -23.51
C HIS A 308 -4.68 -7.26 -24.50
N GLU A 309 -4.65 -7.54 -25.80
CA GLU A 309 -4.85 -6.54 -26.86
C GLU A 309 -6.35 -6.19 -27.03
N ALA A 310 -7.24 -7.17 -26.92
CA ALA A 310 -8.69 -6.97 -26.88
C ALA A 310 -9.13 -6.16 -25.64
N GLU A 311 -8.54 -6.42 -24.47
CA GLU A 311 -8.83 -5.65 -23.25
C GLU A 311 -8.32 -4.21 -23.31
N ARG A 312 -7.17 -3.98 -23.98
CA ARG A 312 -6.67 -2.62 -24.30
C ARG A 312 -7.60 -1.87 -25.24
N GLN A 313 -8.07 -2.52 -26.30
CA GLN A 313 -9.01 -1.93 -27.25
C GLN A 313 -10.35 -1.60 -26.57
N TYR A 314 -10.86 -2.51 -25.73
CA TYR A 314 -12.08 -2.29 -24.94
C TYR A 314 -11.95 -1.12 -23.96
N ARG A 315 -10.82 -0.99 -23.24
CA ARG A 315 -10.57 0.15 -22.34
C ARG A 315 -10.43 1.48 -23.08
N SER A 316 -9.83 1.48 -24.28
CA SER A 316 -9.70 2.71 -25.08
C SER A 316 -11.03 3.23 -25.64
N GLY A 317 -12.02 2.35 -25.85
CA GLY A 317 -13.35 2.74 -26.32
C GLY A 317 -14.29 3.22 -25.22
N ARG A 318 -14.14 2.73 -23.99
CA ARG A 318 -15.14 2.92 -22.92
C ARG A 318 -15.31 4.38 -22.48
N LEU A 319 -14.22 5.13 -22.33
CA LEU A 319 -14.25 6.55 -21.93
C LEU A 319 -14.88 7.47 -22.98
N PRO A 320 -14.48 7.40 -24.28
CA PRO A 320 -15.14 8.19 -25.30
C PRO A 320 -16.61 7.78 -25.49
N THR A 321 -16.97 6.50 -25.39
CA THR A 321 -18.38 6.07 -25.48
C THR A 321 -19.20 6.58 -24.30
N LEU A 322 -18.70 6.51 -23.06
CA LEU A 322 -19.40 7.05 -21.88
C LEU A 322 -19.54 8.57 -21.93
N TRP A 323 -18.54 9.27 -22.45
CA TRP A 323 -18.61 10.71 -22.62
C TRP A 323 -19.65 11.10 -23.69
N TRP A 324 -19.68 10.38 -24.82
CA TRP A 324 -20.66 10.59 -25.88
C TRP A 324 -22.09 10.21 -25.46
N THR A 325 -22.29 9.11 -24.73
CA THR A 325 -23.61 8.77 -24.21
C THR A 325 -24.07 9.72 -23.11
N GLY A 326 -23.16 10.18 -22.24
CA GLY A 326 -23.46 11.24 -21.27
C GLY A 326 -23.90 12.53 -21.95
N LEU A 327 -23.12 13.01 -22.93
CA LEU A 327 -23.42 14.22 -23.69
C LEU A 327 -24.75 14.09 -24.44
N PHE A 328 -24.96 12.98 -25.15
CA PHE A 328 -26.19 12.73 -25.90
C PHE A 328 -27.40 12.65 -24.98
N ALA A 329 -27.30 11.94 -23.85
CA ALA A 329 -28.38 11.83 -22.87
C ALA A 329 -28.74 13.19 -22.27
N SER A 330 -27.74 14.02 -21.94
CA SER A 330 -27.97 15.38 -21.43
C SER A 330 -28.64 16.28 -22.47
N VAL A 331 -28.16 16.27 -23.72
CA VAL A 331 -28.76 17.07 -24.81
C VAL A 331 -30.18 16.59 -25.12
N TYR A 332 -30.40 15.28 -25.20
CA TYR A 332 -31.72 14.71 -25.43
C TYR A 332 -32.69 15.06 -24.29
N PHE A 333 -32.25 14.95 -23.03
CA PHE A 333 -33.05 15.33 -21.87
C PHE A 333 -33.46 16.81 -21.91
N LEU A 334 -32.52 17.70 -22.24
CA LEU A 334 -32.80 19.14 -22.36
C LEU A 334 -33.77 19.45 -23.51
N LEU A 335 -33.61 18.79 -24.66
CA LEU A 335 -34.49 19.02 -25.82
C LEU A 335 -35.90 18.48 -25.61
N VAL A 336 -36.04 17.29 -25.00
CA VAL A 336 -37.35 16.67 -24.75
C VAL A 336 -38.13 17.38 -23.64
N ASN A 337 -37.42 18.00 -22.69
CA ASN A 337 -38.03 18.70 -21.57
C ASN A 337 -37.91 20.23 -21.69
N ALA A 338 -37.61 20.75 -22.88
CA ALA A 338 -37.38 22.18 -23.10
C ALA A 338 -38.58 23.03 -22.64
N ASP A 339 -39.80 22.63 -23.00
CA ASP A 339 -41.03 23.35 -22.63
C ASP A 339 -41.27 23.32 -21.11
N MET A 340 -40.97 22.20 -20.44
CA MET A 340 -41.08 22.07 -18.99
C MET A 340 -40.01 22.89 -18.26
N LEU A 341 -38.79 22.93 -18.78
CA LEU A 341 -37.68 23.71 -18.23
C LEU A 341 -37.90 25.22 -18.42
N VAL A 342 -38.47 25.63 -19.55
CA VAL A 342 -38.88 27.03 -19.80
C VAL A 342 -40.00 27.41 -18.83
N ALA A 343 -41.03 26.58 -18.67
CA ALA A 343 -42.10 26.82 -17.69
C ALA A 343 -41.58 26.91 -16.25
N LEU A 344 -40.60 26.09 -15.86
CA LEU A 344 -39.97 26.16 -14.54
C LEU A 344 -39.06 27.39 -14.37
N LEU A 345 -38.44 27.87 -15.44
CA LEU A 345 -37.64 29.10 -15.43
C LEU A 345 -38.53 30.34 -15.37
N GLU A 346 -39.62 30.37 -16.13
CA GLU A 346 -40.63 31.43 -16.07
C GLU A 346 -41.28 31.48 -14.68
N GLN A 347 -41.62 30.33 -14.09
CA GLN A 347 -42.16 30.27 -12.74
C GLN A 347 -41.16 30.71 -11.67
N ALA A 348 -39.87 30.42 -11.84
CA ALA A 348 -38.82 30.90 -10.94
C ALA A 348 -38.55 32.40 -11.09
N GLU A 349 -38.73 32.96 -12.29
CA GLU A 349 -38.63 34.40 -12.56
C GLU A 349 -39.84 35.16 -11.99
N GLU A 350 -41.05 34.61 -12.14
CA GLU A 350 -42.27 35.13 -11.50
C GLU A 350 -42.20 35.09 -9.97
N GLU A 351 -41.72 33.99 -9.36
CA GLU A 351 -41.50 33.92 -7.91
C GLU A 351 -40.42 34.91 -7.44
N SER A 352 -39.38 35.14 -8.24
CA SER A 352 -38.34 36.13 -7.96
C SER A 352 -38.87 37.57 -8.03
N GLU A 353 -39.71 37.88 -9.02
CA GLU A 353 -40.37 39.19 -9.16
C GLU A 353 -41.41 39.43 -8.06
N GLU A 354 -42.17 38.40 -7.66
CA GLU A 354 -43.10 38.49 -6.53
C GLU A 354 -42.37 38.73 -5.21
N VAL A 355 -41.26 38.04 -4.95
CA VAL A 355 -40.43 38.27 -3.76
C VAL A 355 -39.82 39.68 -3.75
N ALA A 356 -39.36 40.17 -4.90
CA ALA A 356 -38.85 41.54 -5.04
C ALA A 356 -39.96 42.60 -4.86
N ALA A 357 -41.19 42.34 -5.35
CA ALA A 357 -42.34 43.22 -5.18
C ALA A 357 -42.85 43.24 -3.73
N VAL A 358 -42.82 42.10 -3.03
CA VAL A 358 -43.17 41.99 -1.60
C VAL A 358 -42.13 42.69 -0.73
N GLU A 359 -40.84 42.60 -1.03
CA GLU A 359 -39.79 43.38 -0.35
C GLU A 359 -39.94 44.90 -0.61
N ALA A 360 -40.29 45.31 -1.83
CA ALA A 360 -40.55 46.71 -2.15
C ALA A 360 -41.81 47.27 -1.44
N ALA A 361 -42.87 46.47 -1.32
CA ALA A 361 -44.09 46.84 -0.60
C ALA A 361 -43.88 46.89 0.93
N ALA A 362 -43.07 45.98 1.49
CA ALA A 362 -42.68 46.01 2.90
C ALA A 362 -41.81 47.24 3.24
N GLY A 363 -40.97 47.69 2.30
CA GLY A 363 -40.21 48.94 2.42
C GLY A 363 -41.06 50.22 2.38
N ALA A 364 -42.20 50.19 1.68
CA ALA A 364 -43.10 51.35 1.56
C ALA A 364 -44.08 51.52 2.74
N ALA A 365 -44.40 50.45 3.47
CA ALA A 365 -45.31 50.48 4.63
C ALA A 365 -44.62 50.82 5.97
N GLY A 366 -43.29 50.95 5.99
CA GLY A 366 -42.48 51.18 7.19
C GLY A 366 -41.85 52.58 7.31
N GLY A 367 -42.39 53.61 6.63
CA GLY A 367 -41.76 54.92 6.53
C GLY A 367 -42.67 56.11 6.81
N THR A 368 -42.76 56.50 8.08
CA THR A 368 -43.10 57.85 8.62
C THR A 368 -44.56 58.27 8.76
N ALA A 369 -45.07 58.11 9.99
CA ALA A 369 -45.89 59.12 10.65
C ALA A 369 -45.02 59.82 11.70
N SER A 370 -44.67 61.10 11.47
CA SER A 370 -44.33 62.07 12.52
C SER A 370 -44.33 63.50 11.95
N GLN A 371 -45.34 64.26 12.36
CA GLN A 371 -45.38 65.71 12.35
C GLN A 371 -44.38 66.28 13.37
N GLN A 372 -43.90 67.50 13.07
CA GLN A 372 -43.58 68.64 13.96
C GLN A 372 -42.13 69.15 13.93
N SER A 373 -41.97 70.37 13.40
CA SER A 373 -41.42 71.50 14.18
C SER A 373 -41.80 72.86 13.56
N SER A 374 -42.40 73.70 14.42
CA SER A 374 -42.91 75.09 14.37
C SER A 374 -41.82 76.16 14.10
N PRO A 375 -41.93 77.50 14.42
CA PRO A 375 -43.01 78.32 15.02
C PRO A 375 -43.18 79.76 14.47
N SER A 376 -44.21 80.46 14.99
CA SER A 376 -44.35 81.93 14.99
C SER A 376 -43.79 82.52 16.30
N SER A 377 -42.97 83.58 16.16
CA SER A 377 -42.70 84.76 17.04
C SER A 377 -42.69 84.55 18.57
N ALA A 378 -41.61 84.72 19.36
CA ALA A 378 -40.65 85.84 19.56
C ALA A 378 -41.23 87.10 20.22
N SER A 379 -41.01 87.26 21.54
CA SER A 379 -40.56 88.50 22.21
C SER A 379 -40.44 88.34 23.73
N VAL A 380 -39.23 88.69 24.21
CA VAL A 380 -38.80 89.27 25.51
C VAL A 380 -39.23 88.59 26.81
#